data_AF-A0A7X3P6B9-F1
#
_entry.id   AF-A0A7X3P6B9-F1
#
_cell.length_a   1.000
_cell.length_b   1.000
_cell.length_c   1.000
_cell.angle_alpha   90.00
_cell.angle_beta   90.00
_cell.angle_gamma   90.00
#
_symmetry.space_group_name_H-M   'P 1'
#
loop_
_entity.id
_entity.type
_entity.pdbx_description
1 polymer ?
#
loop_
_entity_poly.entity_id
_entity_poly.type
_entity_poly.pdbx_seq_one_letter_code
_entity_poly.pdbx_strand_id
1 'polypeptide(L)'
;MSIQHLKYVTACSGSGLAWVFALLLGVGVTPAAAQPPTLTLSNPHTSGLVEGQTTRVEVTASENPTSSLPVTLQFTRTGDFMDPHSTAFNCLKGDGTGKAACPYEVDLFDYDPDEWIINLRTKDDRIDEPDGTFTVVIEYGEGLTSNSVTVDIIDNDPTVVSLARVGSEVISDGGAAEFTVTLGRALVAGEVIDVPLAISGTGVSADGYTLSVTSGTGAALSGTNTLTPNLRFSGAGAQTATLALRPAAASTVERYRIALGPDGTGANGFDRAGLGTNVGGGANPHGTQNSFHVWKDLGHPSVTITGGPAEMSEGGTASFTLTANPAPSTPFTLTVDVTESGDFAAAGQTGSRTVSIGPDGTGSFTVTTVDDSVYEPDGVINATVQVGDGYTVGVPSSVSVAVLELPDDLPYISIKRVPYGINEGGTATFALTASYAPAAPITVNVNVVEQGGHFGNFAAPGQTGSRTVTVGTDGRGSLTVTTVDDST
;
A
#
# COMPACT_ATOMS: atom_id res chain seq x y z
N MET A 1 34.37 -65.80 -58.30
CA MET A 1 34.89 -65.72 -59.68
C MET A 1 34.64 -64.30 -60.17
N SER A 2 35.70 -63.53 -60.42
CA SER A 2 35.63 -62.15 -60.91
C SER A 2 35.21 -62.13 -62.37
N ILE A 3 34.47 -61.10 -62.81
CA ILE A 3 34.86 -60.18 -63.89
C ILE A 3 33.70 -59.23 -64.20
N GLN A 4 34.03 -57.94 -64.20
CA GLN A 4 33.21 -56.82 -64.66
C GLN A 4 33.26 -56.64 -66.19
N HIS A 5 32.33 -55.79 -66.65
CA HIS A 5 32.35 -54.96 -67.86
C HIS A 5 31.95 -55.60 -69.20
N LEU A 6 30.84 -55.10 -69.75
CA LEU A 6 30.84 -54.68 -71.16
C LEU A 6 29.94 -53.46 -71.38
N LYS A 7 30.53 -52.44 -72.00
CA LYS A 7 29.94 -51.16 -72.41
C LYS A 7 29.13 -51.31 -73.71
N TYR A 8 28.18 -50.38 -73.88
CA TYR A 8 27.45 -50.01 -75.09
C TYR A 8 28.34 -49.81 -76.34
N VAL A 9 27.78 -50.06 -77.54
CA VAL A 9 27.54 -49.06 -78.64
C VAL A 9 27.06 -49.77 -79.95
N THR A 10 25.81 -49.47 -80.32
CA THR A 10 25.27 -48.96 -81.61
C THR A 10 25.53 -49.62 -83.00
N ALA A 11 24.39 -49.96 -83.63
CA ALA A 11 23.94 -49.71 -85.02
C ALA A 11 23.92 -50.81 -86.12
N CYS A 12 22.67 -50.96 -86.61
CA CYS A 12 22.19 -51.02 -87.99
C CYS A 12 21.98 -52.35 -88.75
N SER A 13 20.67 -52.55 -89.02
CA SER A 13 20.02 -53.02 -90.25
C SER A 13 19.79 -54.53 -90.44
N GLY A 14 18.52 -54.87 -90.68
CA GLY A 14 18.11 -56.21 -91.11
C GLY A 14 16.73 -56.62 -90.59
N SER A 15 15.70 -56.31 -91.36
CA SER A 15 14.28 -56.68 -91.20
C SER A 15 13.99 -58.18 -91.04
N GLY A 16 13.04 -58.55 -90.18
CA GLY A 16 12.30 -59.82 -90.27
C GLY A 16 11.82 -60.42 -88.93
N LEU A 17 10.51 -60.39 -88.68
CA LEU A 17 9.83 -60.93 -87.48
C LEU A 17 9.83 -62.48 -87.39
N ALA A 18 10.14 -62.98 -86.18
CA ALA A 18 9.47 -63.99 -85.32
C ALA A 18 8.84 -65.28 -85.95
N TRP A 19 8.89 -66.50 -85.36
CA TRP A 19 8.66 -66.91 -83.97
C TRP A 19 9.19 -68.35 -83.73
N VAL A 20 9.71 -68.65 -82.53
CA VAL A 20 9.66 -70.01 -81.94
C VAL A 20 9.32 -69.88 -80.45
N PHE A 21 8.17 -70.43 -80.06
CA PHE A 21 7.70 -70.55 -78.68
C PHE A 21 8.43 -71.72 -77.99
N ALA A 22 8.97 -71.49 -76.79
CA ALA A 22 9.38 -72.56 -75.87
C ALA A 22 8.63 -72.35 -74.53
N LEU A 23 7.85 -73.37 -74.16
CA LEU A 23 7.03 -73.45 -72.96
C LEU A 23 7.91 -73.89 -71.77
N LEU A 24 8.01 -73.07 -70.72
CA LEU A 24 8.64 -73.43 -69.45
C LEU A 24 7.56 -73.48 -68.35
N LEU A 25 7.35 -74.66 -67.77
CA LEU A 25 6.50 -74.89 -66.60
C LEU A 25 7.23 -74.41 -65.33
N GLY A 26 6.79 -73.30 -64.76
CA GLY A 26 7.26 -72.79 -63.47
C GLY A 26 6.37 -73.27 -62.32
N VAL A 27 6.96 -73.94 -61.33
CA VAL A 27 6.33 -74.27 -60.05
C VAL A 27 6.15 -72.96 -59.27
N GLY A 28 4.90 -72.56 -59.05
CA GLY A 28 4.56 -71.37 -58.26
C GLY A 28 4.77 -71.63 -56.77
N VAL A 29 5.94 -71.28 -56.25
CA VAL A 29 6.09 -71.01 -54.82
C VAL A 29 5.49 -69.62 -54.61
N THR A 30 4.29 -69.53 -54.02
CA THR A 30 3.79 -68.24 -53.53
C THR A 30 4.76 -67.76 -52.45
N PRO A 31 5.46 -66.62 -52.63
CA PRO A 31 6.29 -66.07 -51.57
C PRO A 31 5.37 -65.79 -50.37
N ALA A 32 5.82 -66.16 -49.17
CA ALA A 32 5.17 -65.71 -47.95
C ALA A 32 5.01 -64.18 -48.03
N ALA A 33 3.80 -63.68 -47.75
CA ALA A 33 3.58 -62.24 -47.70
C ALA A 33 4.62 -61.63 -46.76
N ALA A 34 5.47 -60.74 -47.30
CA ALA A 34 6.47 -60.05 -46.51
C ALA A 34 5.75 -59.35 -45.36
N GLN A 35 6.18 -59.63 -44.13
CA GLN A 35 5.63 -58.95 -42.96
C GLN A 35 5.85 -57.44 -43.14
N PRO A 36 4.84 -56.59 -42.90
CA PRO A 36 5.00 -55.16 -43.06
C PRO A 36 6.12 -54.64 -42.15
N PRO A 37 6.92 -53.64 -42.60
CA PRO A 37 7.95 -53.03 -41.76
C PRO A 37 7.33 -52.44 -40.50
N THR A 38 8.02 -52.59 -39.37
CA THR A 38 7.63 -51.98 -38.09
C THR A 38 8.35 -50.65 -37.93
N LEU A 39 7.62 -49.59 -37.57
CA LEU A 39 8.19 -48.25 -37.32
C LEU A 39 8.29 -48.00 -35.82
N THR A 40 9.48 -47.76 -35.28
CA THR A 40 9.69 -47.45 -33.86
C THR A 40 10.03 -45.98 -33.64
N LEU A 41 9.58 -45.40 -32.54
CA LEU A 41 9.89 -44.03 -32.13
C LEU A 41 10.91 -44.05 -30.98
N SER A 42 11.92 -43.18 -31.01
CA SER A 42 12.86 -42.99 -29.90
C SER A 42 12.38 -41.91 -28.93
N ASN A 43 12.64 -42.09 -27.63
CA ASN A 43 12.52 -41.01 -26.64
C ASN A 43 13.92 -40.67 -26.08
N PRO A 44 14.56 -39.57 -26.49
CA PRO A 44 15.82 -39.16 -25.90
C PRO A 44 15.69 -38.54 -24.50
N HIS A 45 14.47 -38.19 -24.06
CA HIS A 45 14.21 -37.44 -22.82
C HIS A 45 13.46 -38.30 -21.79
N THR A 46 14.15 -39.30 -21.26
CA THR A 46 13.60 -40.16 -20.19
C THR A 46 13.45 -39.45 -18.84
N SER A 47 14.04 -38.27 -18.68
CA SER A 47 13.92 -37.40 -17.50
C SER A 47 13.00 -36.20 -17.72
N GLY A 48 12.25 -36.16 -18.83
CA GLY A 48 11.44 -35.01 -19.24
C GLY A 48 12.21 -33.95 -20.05
N LEU A 49 11.46 -33.14 -20.78
CA LEU A 49 11.90 -32.00 -21.58
C LEU A 49 11.47 -30.72 -20.87
N VAL A 50 12.42 -29.88 -20.49
CA VAL A 50 12.11 -28.60 -19.84
C VAL A 50 11.56 -27.61 -20.88
N GLU A 51 10.67 -26.71 -20.47
CA GLU A 51 10.20 -25.63 -21.33
C GLU A 51 11.33 -24.75 -21.90
N GLY A 52 11.07 -24.19 -23.09
CA GLY A 52 12.06 -23.48 -23.89
C GLY A 52 13.15 -24.36 -24.53
N GLN A 53 13.15 -25.68 -24.30
CA GLN A 53 14.09 -26.60 -24.94
C GLN A 53 13.57 -27.19 -26.26
N THR A 54 14.48 -27.82 -27.00
CA THR A 54 14.18 -28.52 -28.25
C THR A 54 14.68 -29.96 -28.16
N THR A 55 13.91 -30.90 -28.70
CA THR A 55 14.30 -32.31 -28.81
C THR A 55 13.95 -32.93 -30.15
N ARG A 56 14.51 -34.12 -30.42
CA ARG A 56 14.35 -34.92 -31.63
C ARG A 56 13.80 -36.30 -31.28
N VAL A 57 12.71 -36.70 -31.90
CA VAL A 57 12.20 -38.08 -31.86
C VAL A 57 12.58 -38.73 -33.18
N GLU A 58 13.45 -39.74 -33.13
CA GLU A 58 13.86 -40.49 -34.32
C GLU A 58 12.83 -41.59 -34.61
N VAL A 59 12.53 -41.78 -35.90
CA VAL A 59 11.68 -42.86 -36.38
C VAL A 59 12.56 -43.87 -37.12
N THR A 60 12.60 -45.09 -36.62
CA THR A 60 13.41 -46.17 -37.23
C THR A 60 12.48 -47.22 -37.83
N ALA A 61 12.71 -47.60 -39.10
CA ALA A 61 12.02 -48.71 -39.73
C ALA A 61 12.83 -50.00 -39.59
N SER A 62 12.16 -51.13 -39.33
CA SER A 62 12.80 -52.44 -39.24
C SER A 62 13.45 -52.90 -40.54
N GLU A 63 12.93 -52.44 -41.68
CA GLU A 63 13.44 -52.66 -43.04
C GLU A 63 13.09 -51.44 -43.89
N ASN A 64 13.79 -51.23 -45.02
CA ASN A 64 13.45 -50.15 -45.95
C ASN A 64 12.00 -50.31 -46.42
N PRO A 65 11.11 -49.33 -46.19
CA PRO A 65 9.73 -49.43 -46.60
C PRO A 65 9.68 -49.44 -48.13
N THR A 66 9.39 -50.60 -48.71
CA THR A 66 9.39 -50.82 -50.17
C THR A 66 8.01 -50.64 -50.80
N SER A 67 7.05 -50.01 -50.12
CA SER A 67 5.69 -49.86 -50.64
C SER A 67 5.06 -48.50 -50.33
N SER A 68 4.24 -48.05 -51.27
CA SER A 68 3.44 -46.81 -51.32
C SER A 68 2.32 -46.73 -50.27
N LEU A 69 2.52 -47.35 -49.09
CA LEU A 69 1.53 -47.35 -48.02
C LEU A 69 1.65 -46.05 -47.21
N PRO A 70 0.52 -45.45 -46.80
CA PRO A 70 0.53 -44.20 -46.06
C PRO A 70 1.09 -44.40 -44.64
N VAL A 71 1.88 -43.41 -44.19
CA VAL A 71 2.23 -43.19 -42.79
C VAL A 71 1.30 -42.12 -42.24
N THR A 72 0.69 -42.36 -41.09
CA THR A 72 -0.10 -41.36 -40.36
C THR A 72 0.59 -41.04 -39.03
N LEU A 73 0.70 -39.75 -38.71
CA LEU A 73 1.14 -39.29 -37.39
C LEU A 73 -0.03 -38.63 -36.69
N GLN A 74 -0.27 -39.04 -35.44
CA GLN A 74 -1.23 -38.41 -34.55
C GLN A 74 -0.49 -37.83 -33.35
N PHE A 75 -0.90 -36.64 -32.92
CA PHE A 75 -0.23 -35.91 -31.85
C PHE A 75 -1.26 -35.53 -30.80
N THR A 76 -0.95 -35.80 -29.54
CA THR A 76 -1.77 -35.42 -28.38
C THR A 76 -0.88 -34.67 -27.40
N ARG A 77 -1.40 -33.59 -26.78
CA ARG A 77 -0.68 -32.81 -25.77
C ARG A 77 -1.55 -32.50 -24.56
N THR A 78 -0.93 -32.30 -23.41
CA THR A 78 -1.54 -31.70 -22.21
C THR A 78 -0.76 -30.44 -21.82
N GLY A 79 -1.46 -29.38 -21.41
CA GLY A 79 -0.87 -28.05 -21.13
C GLY A 79 -0.77 -27.14 -22.36
N ASP A 80 -0.24 -25.93 -22.18
CA ASP A 80 -0.11 -24.92 -23.24
C ASP A 80 1.33 -24.51 -23.60
N PHE A 81 2.32 -25.21 -23.04
CA PHE A 81 3.78 -25.26 -23.28
C PHE A 81 4.29 -25.25 -24.73
N MET A 82 3.37 -25.30 -25.68
CA MET A 82 3.59 -25.42 -27.11
C MET A 82 2.87 -24.26 -27.79
N ASP A 83 3.62 -23.39 -28.46
CA ASP A 83 3.16 -22.12 -29.06
C ASP A 83 1.73 -22.16 -29.66
N PRO A 84 0.75 -21.41 -29.11
CA PRO A 84 -0.65 -21.41 -29.56
C PRO A 84 -0.91 -20.66 -30.87
N HIS A 85 0.08 -19.93 -31.43
CA HIS A 85 -0.01 -19.44 -32.82
C HIS A 85 0.19 -20.55 -33.87
N SER A 86 0.49 -21.76 -33.41
CA SER A 86 0.43 -22.98 -34.20
C SER A 86 -1.03 -23.40 -34.41
N THR A 87 -1.66 -22.92 -35.48
CA THR A 87 -2.97 -23.43 -35.92
C THR A 87 -2.81 -24.87 -36.39
N ALA A 88 -3.15 -25.78 -35.49
CA ALA A 88 -3.13 -27.22 -35.61
C ALA A 88 -3.57 -27.76 -36.99
N PHE A 89 -2.78 -28.76 -37.43
CA PHE A 89 -3.13 -29.90 -38.27
C PHE A 89 -4.10 -29.65 -39.42
N ASN A 90 -3.57 -29.68 -40.65
CA ASN A 90 -4.21 -30.47 -41.69
C ASN A 90 -3.24 -30.89 -42.80
N CYS A 91 -3.29 -32.18 -43.10
CA CYS A 91 -2.73 -32.87 -44.27
C CYS A 91 -1.26 -33.28 -44.20
N LEU A 92 -0.97 -34.28 -43.34
CA LEU A 92 -0.15 -35.39 -43.82
C LEU A 92 -0.94 -36.10 -44.93
N LYS A 93 -0.46 -36.01 -46.17
CA LYS A 93 -0.69 -37.07 -47.15
C LYS A 93 0.61 -37.34 -47.87
N GLY A 94 1.30 -38.38 -47.42
CA GLY A 94 2.31 -39.05 -48.22
C GLY A 94 1.62 -39.91 -49.28
N ASP A 95 1.97 -39.67 -50.53
CA ASP A 95 2.04 -40.73 -51.57
C ASP A 95 3.36 -40.71 -52.33
N GLY A 96 4.34 -39.90 -51.87
CA GLY A 96 5.62 -39.76 -52.53
C GLY A 96 5.57 -39.05 -53.90
N THR A 97 4.48 -38.36 -54.29
CA THR A 97 4.43 -37.71 -55.62
C THR A 97 3.90 -36.26 -55.73
N GLY A 98 3.45 -35.59 -54.66
CA GLY A 98 3.11 -34.13 -54.67
C GLY A 98 1.86 -33.77 -55.50
N LYS A 99 1.10 -32.68 -55.34
CA LYS A 99 1.25 -31.33 -54.77
C LYS A 99 -0.16 -30.77 -54.47
N ALA A 100 -0.31 -29.91 -53.45
CA ALA A 100 -1.04 -28.64 -53.59
C ALA A 100 -0.64 -27.63 -52.50
N ALA A 101 -0.65 -26.35 -52.87
CA ALA A 101 0.10 -25.22 -52.31
C ALA A 101 -0.60 -24.45 -51.18
N CYS A 102 0.17 -23.83 -50.28
CA CYS A 102 -0.24 -22.68 -49.47
C CYS A 102 0.94 -21.69 -49.27
N PRO A 103 0.68 -20.37 -49.23
CA PRO A 103 1.68 -19.33 -49.05
C PRO A 103 1.81 -18.92 -47.57
N TYR A 104 3.04 -18.59 -47.17
CA TYR A 104 3.50 -18.04 -45.87
C TYR A 104 4.03 -19.03 -44.81
N GLU A 105 5.12 -18.58 -44.17
CA GLU A 105 6.16 -19.30 -43.41
C GLU A 105 5.68 -19.98 -42.11
N VAL A 106 6.24 -21.16 -41.82
CA VAL A 106 5.96 -22.02 -40.66
C VAL A 106 7.27 -22.59 -40.11
N ASP A 107 7.42 -22.65 -38.79
CA ASP A 107 8.52 -23.32 -38.10
C ASP A 107 7.98 -24.09 -36.88
N LEU A 108 7.39 -25.28 -37.13
CA LEU A 108 7.19 -26.41 -36.22
C LEU A 108 6.73 -27.62 -37.06
N PHE A 109 7.46 -28.73 -36.93
CA PHE A 109 7.56 -29.93 -37.80
C PHE A 109 8.37 -29.74 -39.09
N ASP A 110 9.70 -29.77 -38.96
CA ASP A 110 10.52 -30.29 -40.05
C ASP A 110 10.54 -31.82 -39.89
N TYR A 111 9.52 -32.48 -40.44
CA TYR A 111 9.62 -33.91 -40.73
C TYR A 111 10.42 -34.01 -42.02
N ASP A 112 11.69 -34.37 -41.89
CA ASP A 112 12.51 -34.65 -43.05
C ASP A 112 12.18 -36.09 -43.52
N PRO A 113 11.55 -36.28 -44.69
CA PRO A 113 11.27 -37.61 -45.21
C PRO A 113 12.55 -38.36 -45.62
N ASP A 114 13.65 -37.64 -45.85
CA ASP A 114 14.99 -38.17 -46.15
C ASP A 114 15.76 -38.51 -44.86
N GLU A 115 15.40 -37.86 -43.73
CA GLU A 115 15.94 -38.11 -42.38
C GLU A 115 14.79 -38.25 -41.37
N TRP A 116 14.31 -39.48 -41.15
CA TRP A 116 13.10 -39.83 -40.38
C TRP A 116 13.07 -39.30 -38.92
N ILE A 117 12.89 -37.99 -38.73
CA ILE A 117 13.03 -37.28 -37.45
C ILE A 117 11.82 -36.35 -37.26
N ILE A 118 11.38 -36.24 -36.01
CA ILE A 118 10.36 -35.29 -35.56
C ILE A 118 11.02 -34.32 -34.56
N ASN A 119 11.07 -33.04 -34.90
CA ASN A 119 11.59 -31.99 -34.02
C ASN A 119 10.48 -31.41 -33.14
N LEU A 120 10.69 -31.38 -31.82
CA LEU A 120 9.78 -30.81 -30.83
C LEU A 120 10.42 -29.58 -30.20
N ARG A 121 9.71 -28.45 -30.19
CA ARG A 121 10.15 -27.21 -29.52
C ARG A 121 9.09 -26.79 -28.52
N THR A 122 9.47 -26.65 -27.26
CA THR A 122 8.64 -26.07 -26.20
C THR A 122 8.87 -24.57 -26.12
N LYS A 123 7.88 -23.83 -25.62
CA LYS A 123 7.94 -22.39 -25.40
C LYS A 123 7.96 -22.14 -23.91
N ASP A 124 8.98 -21.43 -23.44
CA ASP A 124 9.01 -20.82 -22.11
C ASP A 124 8.13 -19.56 -22.18
N ASP A 125 7.04 -19.57 -21.43
CA ASP A 125 6.06 -18.48 -21.41
C ASP A 125 6.00 -17.71 -20.07
N ARG A 126 6.78 -18.18 -19.08
CA ARG A 126 6.92 -17.60 -17.74
C ARG A 126 5.70 -17.77 -16.84
N ILE A 127 4.81 -18.71 -17.16
CA ILE A 127 3.60 -19.01 -16.40
C ILE A 127 3.78 -20.37 -15.74
N ASP A 128 3.68 -20.41 -14.42
CA ASP A 128 3.66 -21.67 -13.68
C ASP A 128 2.39 -22.47 -14.00
N GLU A 129 2.59 -23.70 -14.48
CA GLU A 129 1.57 -24.67 -14.86
C GLU A 129 1.93 -26.09 -14.35
N PRO A 130 0.99 -27.04 -14.30
CA PRO A 130 1.35 -28.43 -13.99
C PRO A 130 2.08 -29.09 -15.15
N ASP A 131 3.14 -29.87 -14.86
CA ASP A 131 3.88 -30.66 -15.85
C ASP A 131 2.97 -31.34 -16.90
N GLY A 132 3.36 -31.17 -18.16
CA GLY A 132 2.63 -31.64 -19.33
C GLY A 132 3.17 -32.95 -19.90
N THR A 133 2.51 -33.38 -20.96
CA THR A 133 2.95 -34.51 -21.77
C THR A 133 2.69 -34.22 -23.24
N PHE A 134 3.55 -34.77 -24.09
CA PHE A 134 3.39 -34.77 -25.53
C PHE A 134 3.53 -36.20 -26.05
N THR A 135 2.49 -36.70 -26.69
CA THR A 135 2.45 -38.06 -27.25
C THR A 135 2.38 -38.01 -28.77
N VAL A 136 3.31 -38.72 -29.42
CA VAL A 136 3.28 -39.01 -30.86
C VAL A 136 2.89 -40.46 -31.05
N VAL A 137 1.90 -40.69 -31.92
CA VAL A 137 1.54 -42.03 -32.40
C VAL A 137 1.84 -42.09 -33.89
N ILE A 138 2.61 -43.10 -34.30
CA ILE A 138 2.87 -43.42 -35.70
C ILE A 138 2.13 -44.68 -36.11
N GLU A 139 1.42 -44.61 -37.23
CA GLU A 139 0.65 -45.69 -37.82
C GLU A 139 1.13 -45.95 -39.25
N TYR A 140 1.34 -47.22 -39.61
CA TYR A 140 1.80 -47.62 -40.94
C TYR A 140 0.90 -48.70 -41.57
N GLY A 141 0.38 -48.41 -42.76
CA GLY A 141 -0.38 -49.35 -43.61
C GLY A 141 -1.80 -49.69 -43.14
N GLU A 142 -2.56 -50.35 -44.03
CA GLU A 142 -3.99 -50.70 -43.83
C GLU A 142 -4.23 -51.83 -42.80
N GLY A 143 -3.15 -52.40 -42.21
CA GLY A 143 -3.15 -53.43 -41.16
C GLY A 143 -2.55 -53.00 -39.81
N LEU A 144 -2.31 -51.69 -39.65
CA LEU A 144 -1.98 -50.92 -38.43
C LEU A 144 -1.04 -51.60 -37.42
N THR A 145 0.27 -51.57 -37.69
CA THR A 145 1.25 -51.52 -36.59
C THR A 145 1.31 -50.08 -36.08
N SER A 146 0.84 -49.85 -34.85
CA SER A 146 0.92 -48.55 -34.17
C SER A 146 2.05 -48.57 -33.15
N ASN A 147 2.89 -47.54 -33.15
CA ASN A 147 3.83 -47.28 -32.06
C ASN A 147 3.62 -45.86 -31.53
N SER A 148 3.86 -45.68 -30.23
CA SER A 148 3.71 -44.38 -29.59
C SER A 148 4.91 -44.05 -28.73
N VAL A 149 5.23 -42.77 -28.65
CA VAL A 149 6.20 -42.23 -27.69
C VAL A 149 5.55 -41.08 -26.94
N THR A 150 5.76 -41.02 -25.63
CA THR A 150 5.37 -39.88 -24.79
C THR A 150 6.62 -39.24 -24.25
N VAL A 151 6.67 -37.91 -24.33
CA VAL A 151 7.69 -37.05 -23.74
C VAL A 151 7.00 -36.22 -22.65
N ASP A 152 7.51 -36.30 -21.43
CA ASP A 152 7.05 -35.45 -20.34
C ASP A 152 7.60 -34.04 -20.56
N ILE A 153 6.78 -33.02 -20.38
CA ILE A 153 7.16 -31.61 -20.46
C ILE A 153 7.19 -31.06 -19.04
N ILE A 154 8.36 -30.60 -18.61
CA ILE A 154 8.58 -30.07 -17.26
C ILE A 154 8.41 -28.57 -17.32
N ASP A 155 7.45 -28.06 -16.55
CA ASP A 155 7.36 -26.64 -16.29
C ASP A 155 8.53 -26.22 -15.39
N ASN A 156 9.20 -25.14 -15.75
CA ASN A 156 10.31 -24.61 -14.97
C ASN A 156 10.04 -23.19 -14.45
N ASP A 157 8.78 -22.74 -14.51
CA ASP A 157 8.38 -21.45 -14.03
C ASP A 157 7.90 -21.52 -12.57
N PRO A 158 8.37 -20.60 -11.71
CA PRO A 158 8.03 -20.63 -10.29
C PRO A 158 6.62 -20.13 -10.04
N THR A 159 5.88 -20.84 -9.18
CA THR A 159 4.57 -20.34 -8.73
C THR A 159 4.71 -19.02 -7.98
N VAL A 160 3.85 -18.05 -8.26
CA VAL A 160 3.85 -16.76 -7.55
C VAL A 160 3.04 -16.89 -6.26
N VAL A 161 3.66 -16.55 -5.12
CA VAL A 161 3.02 -16.55 -3.81
C VAL A 161 2.68 -15.14 -3.40
N SER A 162 1.43 -14.90 -2.99
CA SER A 162 0.96 -13.59 -2.56
C SER A 162 0.37 -13.62 -1.15
N LEU A 163 0.43 -12.47 -0.49
CA LEU A 163 -0.21 -12.17 0.79
C LEU A 163 -1.34 -11.19 0.57
N ALA A 164 -2.48 -11.43 1.21
CA ALA A 164 -3.55 -10.45 1.32
C ALA A 164 -4.12 -10.44 2.73
N ARG A 165 -4.20 -9.27 3.34
CA ARG A 165 -4.86 -9.10 4.64
C ARG A 165 -6.38 -9.27 4.48
N VAL A 166 -7.02 -9.87 5.47
CA VAL A 166 -8.47 -9.97 5.58
C VAL A 166 -8.93 -8.95 6.63
N GLY A 167 -9.77 -8.00 6.21
CA GLY A 167 -10.34 -7.00 7.11
C GLY A 167 -9.40 -5.87 7.52
N SER A 168 -9.55 -5.42 8.76
CA SER A 168 -8.95 -4.19 9.29
C SER A 168 -7.43 -4.28 9.44
N GLU A 169 -6.78 -3.13 9.28
CA GLU A 169 -5.38 -2.92 9.64
C GLU A 169 -5.15 -2.96 11.15
N VAL A 170 -6.14 -2.51 11.91
CA VAL A 170 -6.09 -2.43 13.36
C VAL A 170 -6.66 -3.72 13.96
N ILE A 171 -5.84 -4.38 14.78
CA ILE A 171 -6.20 -5.48 15.65
C ILE A 171 -6.70 -4.87 16.96
N SER A 172 -8.00 -4.99 17.22
CA SER A 172 -8.59 -4.61 18.51
C SER A 172 -7.96 -5.42 19.66
N ASP A 173 -8.09 -4.96 20.90
CA ASP A 173 -7.59 -5.73 22.05
C ASP A 173 -8.18 -7.15 22.07
N GLY A 174 -7.30 -8.14 22.29
CA GLY A 174 -7.66 -9.56 22.15
C GLY A 174 -8.16 -9.96 20.76
N GLY A 175 -7.86 -9.21 19.71
CA GLY A 175 -8.17 -9.55 18.31
C GLY A 175 -7.10 -10.40 17.64
N ALA A 176 -7.32 -10.74 16.37
CA ALA A 176 -6.31 -11.33 15.50
C ALA A 176 -6.33 -10.63 14.13
N ALA A 177 -5.16 -10.48 13.53
CA ALA A 177 -5.04 -10.14 12.12
C ALA A 177 -5.15 -11.43 11.30
N GLU A 178 -6.17 -11.49 10.44
CA GLU A 178 -6.32 -12.57 9.48
C GLU A 178 -5.70 -12.17 8.13
N PHE A 179 -5.09 -13.13 7.46
CA PHE A 179 -4.53 -12.92 6.13
C PHE A 179 -4.48 -14.23 5.35
N THR A 180 -4.55 -14.14 4.03
CA THR A 180 -4.41 -15.28 3.13
C THR A 180 -3.01 -15.33 2.54
N VAL A 181 -2.47 -16.53 2.43
CA VAL A 181 -1.34 -16.89 1.59
C VAL A 181 -1.89 -17.65 0.39
N THR A 182 -1.57 -17.21 -0.83
CA THR A 182 -2.13 -17.77 -2.06
C THR A 182 -1.01 -18.10 -3.05
N LEU A 183 -1.01 -19.33 -3.54
CA LEU A 183 -0.19 -19.80 -4.66
C LEU A 183 -0.82 -19.38 -6.01
N GLY A 184 0.00 -19.19 -7.04
CA GLY A 184 -0.44 -18.76 -8.37
C GLY A 184 -1.39 -19.75 -9.03
N ARG A 185 -1.18 -21.04 -8.76
CA ARG A 185 -2.06 -22.14 -9.15
C ARG A 185 -2.32 -23.11 -8.02
N ALA A 186 -3.32 -23.97 -8.20
CA ALA A 186 -3.54 -25.09 -7.31
C ALA A 186 -2.51 -26.20 -7.55
N LEU A 187 -2.04 -26.81 -6.48
CA LEU A 187 -1.14 -27.95 -6.54
C LEU A 187 -1.85 -29.18 -7.11
N VAL A 188 -1.11 -30.01 -7.86
CA VAL A 188 -1.53 -31.35 -8.26
C VAL A 188 -1.09 -32.40 -7.23
N ALA A 189 -1.52 -33.65 -7.43
CA ALA A 189 -1.22 -34.72 -6.49
C ALA A 189 0.30 -34.99 -6.41
N GLY A 190 0.85 -34.96 -5.19
CA GLY A 190 2.28 -35.19 -4.96
C GLY A 190 3.12 -33.90 -4.93
N GLU A 191 2.58 -32.77 -5.37
CA GLU A 191 3.24 -31.48 -5.25
C GLU A 191 3.20 -30.95 -3.81
N VAL A 192 4.26 -30.21 -3.49
CA VAL A 192 4.53 -29.58 -2.22
C VAL A 192 5.22 -28.25 -2.48
N ILE A 193 4.80 -27.22 -1.75
CA ILE A 193 5.50 -25.94 -1.66
C ILE A 193 5.66 -25.54 -0.19
N ASP A 194 6.89 -25.27 0.22
CA ASP A 194 7.18 -24.62 1.50
C ASP A 194 7.28 -23.09 1.29
N VAL A 195 6.45 -22.34 2.01
CA VAL A 195 6.36 -20.87 2.01
C VAL A 195 6.88 -20.34 3.34
N PRO A 196 8.16 -19.93 3.39
CA PRO A 196 8.69 -19.17 4.50
C PRO A 196 7.95 -17.85 4.70
N LEU A 197 7.66 -17.52 5.95
CA LEU A 197 7.12 -16.23 6.37
C LEU A 197 8.15 -15.51 7.26
N ALA A 198 8.07 -14.19 7.33
CA ALA A 198 8.83 -13.37 8.27
C ALA A 198 7.88 -12.45 9.05
N ILE A 199 8.00 -12.48 10.38
CA ILE A 199 7.24 -11.63 11.30
C ILE A 199 8.23 -10.68 11.98
N SER A 200 8.10 -9.38 11.71
CA SER A 200 9.03 -8.37 12.21
C SER A 200 8.32 -7.08 12.62
N GLY A 201 9.06 -6.16 13.24
CA GLY A 201 8.54 -4.91 13.80
C GLY A 201 9.32 -4.50 15.05
N THR A 202 9.23 -3.23 15.45
CA THR A 202 9.90 -2.74 16.66
C THR A 202 9.33 -3.44 17.89
N GLY A 203 10.20 -4.12 18.66
CA GLY A 203 9.80 -4.85 19.87
C GLY A 203 9.12 -6.20 19.62
N VAL A 204 8.97 -6.64 18.37
CA VAL A 204 8.41 -7.96 18.06
C VAL A 204 9.38 -9.06 18.51
N SER A 205 8.84 -10.02 19.26
CA SER A 205 9.54 -11.24 19.66
C SER A 205 8.67 -12.46 19.38
N ALA A 206 9.29 -13.64 19.31
CA ALA A 206 8.61 -14.89 18.98
C ALA A 206 7.54 -15.30 20.01
N ASP A 207 7.68 -14.87 21.26
CA ASP A 207 6.71 -15.12 22.33
C ASP A 207 5.62 -14.03 22.41
N GLY A 208 5.75 -12.95 21.63
CA GLY A 208 4.86 -11.79 21.63
C GLY A 208 3.58 -11.96 20.80
N TYR A 209 3.38 -13.12 20.17
CA TYR A 209 2.21 -13.42 19.36
C TYR A 209 2.02 -14.94 19.19
N THR A 210 0.85 -15.35 18.71
CA THR A 210 0.60 -16.70 18.20
C THR A 210 0.23 -16.63 16.72
N LEU A 211 0.67 -17.61 15.93
CA LEU A 211 0.30 -17.77 14.53
C LEU A 211 -0.32 -19.14 14.29
N SER A 212 -1.46 -19.18 13.59
CA SER A 212 -2.19 -20.43 13.31
C SER A 212 -2.83 -20.41 11.94
N VAL A 213 -3.05 -21.59 11.35
CA VAL A 213 -3.85 -21.75 10.12
C VAL A 213 -5.31 -21.90 10.52
N THR A 214 -6.18 -21.04 10.02
CA THR A 214 -7.62 -21.06 10.28
C THR A 214 -8.39 -21.82 9.19
N SER A 215 -7.90 -21.81 7.95
CA SER A 215 -8.44 -22.60 6.85
C SER A 215 -7.39 -22.83 5.75
N GLY A 216 -7.58 -23.85 4.92
CA GLY A 216 -6.73 -24.10 3.74
C GLY A 216 -6.50 -25.59 3.51
N THR A 217 -6.88 -26.08 2.34
CA THR A 217 -6.67 -27.48 1.95
C THR A 217 -5.17 -27.75 1.85
N GLY A 218 -4.69 -28.83 2.50
CA GLY A 218 -3.30 -29.25 2.40
C GLY A 218 -2.28 -28.31 3.08
N ALA A 219 -2.75 -27.32 3.84
CA ALA A 219 -1.92 -26.32 4.50
C ALA A 219 -1.49 -26.78 5.90
N ALA A 220 -0.19 -26.72 6.18
CA ALA A 220 0.39 -27.05 7.49
C ALA A 220 1.43 -26.01 7.90
N LEU A 221 1.35 -25.52 9.13
CA LEU A 221 2.26 -24.49 9.65
C LEU A 221 3.26 -25.10 10.64
N SER A 222 4.51 -24.65 10.54
CA SER A 222 5.62 -25.07 11.39
C SER A 222 6.43 -23.86 11.86
N GLY A 223 7.15 -23.99 12.98
CA GLY A 223 7.91 -22.88 13.55
C GLY A 223 7.03 -21.72 14.04
N THR A 224 5.82 -22.00 14.53
CA THR A 224 4.83 -20.97 14.96
C THR A 224 5.32 -20.03 16.05
N ASN A 225 6.37 -20.43 16.79
CA ASN A 225 6.98 -19.66 17.87
C ASN A 225 8.39 -19.19 17.46
N THR A 226 8.55 -18.79 16.20
CA THR A 226 9.78 -18.18 15.68
C THR A 226 9.43 -16.93 14.90
N LEU A 227 10.39 -16.06 14.59
CA LEU A 227 10.15 -14.91 13.68
C LEU A 227 10.14 -15.34 12.20
N THR A 228 10.42 -16.60 11.91
CA THR A 228 10.47 -17.17 10.55
C THR A 228 9.66 -18.47 10.46
N PRO A 229 8.32 -18.42 10.67
CA PRO A 229 7.47 -19.60 10.51
C PRO A 229 7.46 -20.07 9.05
N ASN A 230 7.14 -21.34 8.83
CA ASN A 230 7.06 -21.92 7.49
C ASN A 230 5.70 -22.57 7.27
N LEU A 231 4.98 -22.11 6.25
CA LEU A 231 3.70 -22.65 5.80
C LEU A 231 3.93 -23.60 4.64
N ARG A 232 3.53 -24.85 4.77
CA ARG A 232 3.60 -25.87 3.72
C ARG A 232 2.24 -26.07 3.09
N PHE A 233 2.19 -26.01 1.76
CA PHE A 233 1.07 -26.53 0.96
C PHE A 233 1.43 -27.92 0.42
N SER A 234 0.48 -28.84 0.43
CA SER A 234 0.69 -30.20 -0.08
C SER A 234 -0.61 -30.85 -0.56
N GLY A 235 -0.52 -31.63 -1.63
CA GLY A 235 -1.62 -32.42 -2.15
C GLY A 235 -2.54 -31.66 -3.11
N ALA A 236 -3.32 -32.42 -3.87
CA ALA A 236 -4.15 -31.90 -4.95
C ALA A 236 -5.18 -30.87 -4.45
N GLY A 237 -5.26 -29.72 -5.12
CA GLY A 237 -6.20 -28.65 -4.81
C GLY A 237 -5.75 -27.69 -3.71
N ALA A 238 -4.56 -27.88 -3.13
CA ALA A 238 -3.97 -26.90 -2.22
C ALA A 238 -3.57 -25.64 -2.99
N GLN A 239 -4.01 -24.46 -2.56
CA GLN A 239 -3.71 -23.18 -3.23
C GLN A 239 -3.73 -22.00 -2.27
N THR A 240 -4.74 -21.94 -1.41
CA THR A 240 -4.96 -20.82 -0.50
C THR A 240 -5.07 -21.33 0.93
N ALA A 241 -4.41 -20.63 1.85
CA ALA A 241 -4.56 -20.81 3.28
C ALA A 241 -4.81 -19.46 3.96
N THR A 242 -5.70 -19.45 4.93
CA THR A 242 -5.94 -18.30 5.82
C THR A 242 -5.21 -18.56 7.13
N LEU A 243 -4.44 -17.56 7.57
CA LEU A 243 -3.71 -17.57 8.82
C LEU A 243 -4.21 -16.46 9.71
N ALA A 244 -4.12 -16.67 11.02
CA ALA A 244 -4.42 -15.68 12.04
C ALA A 244 -3.19 -15.42 12.92
N LEU A 245 -2.71 -14.17 12.92
CA LEU A 245 -1.73 -13.66 13.86
C LEU A 245 -2.44 -12.95 15.00
N ARG A 246 -2.22 -13.41 16.22
CA ARG A 246 -2.84 -12.87 17.42
C ARG A 246 -1.75 -12.36 18.37
N PRO A 247 -1.63 -11.04 18.58
CA PRO A 247 -0.69 -10.50 19.56
C PRO A 247 -0.95 -11.06 20.95
N ALA A 248 0.11 -11.27 21.73
CA ALA A 248 -0.05 -11.59 23.15
C ALA A 248 -0.77 -10.42 23.85
N ALA A 249 -1.61 -10.72 24.85
CA ALA A 249 -2.36 -9.71 25.60
C ALA A 249 -1.41 -8.64 26.19
N ALA A 250 -0.31 -9.08 26.79
CA ALA A 250 0.73 -8.22 27.37
C ALA A 250 1.68 -7.58 26.34
N SER A 251 1.52 -7.84 25.04
CA SER A 251 2.39 -7.25 24.01
C SER A 251 2.23 -5.73 23.98
N THR A 252 3.34 -5.01 24.05
CA THR A 252 3.41 -3.56 23.83
C THR A 252 3.74 -3.20 22.38
N VAL A 253 3.78 -4.20 21.49
CA VAL A 253 4.06 -3.99 20.07
C VAL A 253 2.85 -3.33 19.44
N GLU A 254 3.04 -2.12 18.91
CA GLU A 254 2.02 -1.38 18.18
C GLU A 254 1.91 -1.80 16.72
N ARG A 255 2.99 -2.31 16.12
CA ARG A 255 3.06 -2.60 14.68
C ARG A 255 3.79 -3.90 14.39
N TYR A 256 3.10 -4.80 13.71
CA TYR A 256 3.66 -6.02 13.15
C TYR A 256 3.76 -5.89 11.63
N ARG A 257 4.85 -6.39 11.06
CA ARG A 257 5.03 -6.61 9.62
C ARG A 257 5.00 -8.11 9.36
N ILE A 258 4.17 -8.54 8.43
CA ILE A 258 4.09 -9.92 7.94
C ILE A 258 4.61 -9.91 6.51
N ALA A 259 5.53 -10.81 6.17
CA ALA A 259 6.14 -10.90 4.85
C ALA A 259 6.42 -12.35 4.40
N LEU A 260 6.65 -12.56 3.10
CA LEU A 260 7.16 -13.81 2.51
C LEU A 260 8.71 -13.84 2.50
N GLY A 261 9.34 -14.98 2.82
CA GLY A 261 10.80 -15.19 2.67
C GLY A 261 11.69 -14.38 3.64
N PRO A 262 13.00 -14.69 3.84
CA PRO A 262 13.73 -14.16 4.99
C PRO A 262 14.03 -12.65 4.82
N ASP A 263 13.86 -11.85 5.86
CA ASP A 263 14.08 -10.39 5.83
C ASP A 263 15.54 -9.96 6.11
N GLY A 264 16.53 -10.81 5.73
CA GLY A 264 17.91 -10.76 6.23
C GLY A 264 19.06 -10.32 5.29
N THR A 265 19.23 -10.86 4.07
CA THR A 265 20.34 -10.47 3.14
C THR A 265 20.24 -10.98 1.66
N GLY A 266 19.13 -11.58 1.18
CA GLY A 266 19.05 -12.21 -0.16
C GLY A 266 18.06 -11.54 -1.15
N ALA A 267 18.38 -11.58 -2.45
CA ALA A 267 17.80 -10.76 -3.55
C ALA A 267 16.39 -11.17 -4.06
N ASN A 268 15.48 -11.61 -3.18
CA ASN A 268 14.11 -12.12 -3.41
C ASN A 268 14.02 -13.64 -3.67
N GLY A 269 12.94 -14.27 -3.16
CA GLY A 269 12.57 -15.65 -3.52
C GLY A 269 12.99 -16.72 -2.52
N PHE A 270 12.30 -16.82 -1.38
CA PHE A 270 12.38 -17.98 -0.47
C PHE A 270 13.78 -18.63 -0.30
N ASP A 271 14.81 -17.83 0.00
CA ASP A 271 16.23 -18.23 0.12
C ASP A 271 16.55 -19.09 1.36
N ARG A 272 15.70 -20.08 1.65
CA ARG A 272 15.96 -21.08 2.69
C ARG A 272 16.60 -22.28 2.00
N ALA A 273 17.89 -22.52 2.26
CA ALA A 273 18.54 -23.75 1.81
C ALA A 273 17.71 -24.97 2.26
N GLY A 274 17.24 -25.77 1.31
CA GLY A 274 16.49 -27.00 1.59
C GLY A 274 14.97 -26.83 1.81
N LEU A 275 14.29 -25.94 1.08
CA LEU A 275 12.83 -26.03 0.97
C LEU A 275 12.44 -27.41 0.44
N GLY A 276 11.41 -28.02 1.03
CA GLY A 276 10.85 -29.28 0.55
C GLY A 276 9.95 -29.12 -0.68
N THR A 277 10.15 -28.07 -1.46
CA THR A 277 9.39 -27.76 -2.67
C THR A 277 9.83 -28.69 -3.80
N ASN A 278 8.85 -29.29 -4.49
CA ASN A 278 9.08 -30.17 -5.64
C ASN A 278 8.27 -29.76 -6.88
N VAL A 279 7.70 -28.55 -6.88
CA VAL A 279 7.08 -27.94 -8.05
C VAL A 279 8.19 -27.47 -9.01
N GLY A 280 7.99 -27.71 -10.30
CA GLY A 280 8.83 -27.19 -11.38
C GLY A 280 9.07 -25.69 -11.22
N GLY A 281 10.30 -25.22 -11.40
CA GLY A 281 10.67 -23.80 -11.18
C GLY A 281 10.67 -23.31 -9.73
N GLY A 282 9.92 -23.96 -8.83
CA GLY A 282 9.84 -23.62 -7.40
C GLY A 282 8.74 -22.60 -7.09
N ALA A 283 9.05 -21.61 -6.27
CA ALA A 283 8.10 -20.58 -5.87
C ALA A 283 8.78 -19.22 -5.70
N ASN A 284 8.07 -18.13 -6.01
CA ASN A 284 8.55 -16.77 -5.89
C ASN A 284 7.54 -15.86 -5.19
N PRO A 285 7.96 -14.90 -4.36
CA PRO A 285 7.05 -13.91 -3.78
C PRO A 285 6.54 -12.96 -4.87
N HIS A 286 5.28 -12.57 -4.75
CA HIS A 286 4.67 -11.54 -5.60
C HIS A 286 5.43 -10.20 -5.48
N GLY A 287 5.60 -9.46 -6.57
CA GLY A 287 6.41 -8.23 -6.57
C GLY A 287 5.90 -7.06 -5.72
N THR A 288 4.69 -7.15 -5.14
CA THR A 288 4.02 -6.07 -4.39
C THR A 288 3.17 -6.61 -3.23
N GLN A 289 2.52 -7.75 -3.42
CA GLN A 289 1.74 -8.45 -2.40
C GLN A 289 2.61 -9.43 -1.60
N ASN A 290 3.82 -9.02 -1.20
CA ASN A 290 4.76 -9.86 -0.45
C ASN A 290 4.90 -9.45 1.02
N SER A 291 4.27 -8.35 1.44
CA SER A 291 4.23 -7.94 2.83
C SER A 291 3.10 -6.97 3.12
N PHE A 292 2.70 -6.88 4.38
CA PHE A 292 1.77 -5.87 4.87
C PHE A 292 2.03 -5.58 6.36
N HIS A 293 1.46 -4.48 6.84
CA HIS A 293 1.48 -4.12 8.26
C HIS A 293 0.10 -4.33 8.89
N VAL A 294 0.12 -4.62 10.19
CA VAL A 294 -1.06 -4.59 11.07
C VAL A 294 -0.67 -3.90 12.37
N TRP A 295 -1.64 -3.22 12.97
CA TRP A 295 -1.44 -2.39 14.14
C TRP A 295 -2.22 -2.99 15.30
N LYS A 296 -1.57 -3.20 16.44
CA LYS A 296 -2.30 -3.54 17.66
C LYS A 296 -2.84 -2.24 18.25
N ASP A 297 -4.15 -2.16 18.42
CA ASP A 297 -4.73 -1.13 19.26
C ASP A 297 -4.35 -1.42 20.70
N LEU A 298 -3.50 -0.58 21.28
CA LEU A 298 -3.14 -0.65 22.70
C LEU A 298 -4.21 -0.01 23.60
N GLY A 299 -5.32 0.47 23.03
CA GLY A 299 -6.39 1.13 23.77
C GLY A 299 -5.94 2.48 24.33
N HIS A 300 -5.06 3.19 23.63
CA HIS A 300 -4.56 4.49 24.09
C HIS A 300 -5.73 5.46 24.30
N PRO A 301 -5.78 6.17 25.44
CA PRO A 301 -6.82 7.16 25.70
C PRO A 301 -6.83 8.27 24.66
N SER A 302 -8.02 8.73 24.27
CA SER A 302 -8.22 10.01 23.58
C SER A 302 -8.44 11.10 24.62
N VAL A 303 -7.64 12.17 24.56
CA VAL A 303 -7.67 13.26 25.54
C VAL A 303 -8.34 14.50 24.98
N THR A 304 -9.39 14.99 25.64
CA THR A 304 -10.06 16.26 25.35
C THR A 304 -9.84 17.27 26.47
N ILE A 305 -10.01 18.57 26.19
CA ILE A 305 -9.89 19.65 27.17
C ILE A 305 -11.17 20.48 27.27
N THR A 306 -11.51 20.90 28.49
CA THR A 306 -12.58 21.86 28.78
C THR A 306 -12.03 22.96 29.69
N GLY A 307 -12.61 24.15 29.59
CA GLY A 307 -12.21 25.34 30.35
C GLY A 307 -13.40 25.95 31.09
N GLY A 308 -13.15 26.51 32.26
CA GLY A 308 -14.15 27.17 33.08
C GLY A 308 -13.54 28.17 34.07
N PRO A 309 -14.26 29.24 34.46
CA PRO A 309 -15.56 29.67 33.93
C PRO A 309 -15.47 30.11 32.45
N ALA A 310 -16.59 30.37 31.78
CA ALA A 310 -16.59 30.83 30.38
C ALA A 310 -15.95 32.24 30.25
N GLU A 311 -16.18 33.07 31.25
CA GLU A 311 -15.64 34.41 31.42
C GLU A 311 -15.29 34.63 32.89
N MET A 312 -14.30 35.47 33.14
CA MET A 312 -13.88 35.94 34.45
C MET A 312 -13.39 37.38 34.34
N SER A 313 -13.40 38.13 35.43
CA SER A 313 -12.68 39.41 35.49
C SER A 313 -11.19 39.18 35.70
N GLU A 314 -10.40 40.18 35.35
CA GLU A 314 -9.01 40.34 35.77
C GLU A 314 -8.87 40.06 37.31
N GLY A 315 -7.73 39.51 37.72
CA GLY A 315 -7.52 38.93 39.06
C GLY A 315 -8.19 37.58 39.33
N GLY A 316 -9.00 37.08 38.39
CA GLY A 316 -9.66 35.77 38.47
C GLY A 316 -8.72 34.57 38.26
N THR A 317 -9.33 33.38 38.14
CA THR A 317 -8.59 32.13 37.86
C THR A 317 -9.36 31.28 36.87
N ALA A 318 -8.71 30.97 35.74
CA ALA A 318 -9.20 30.00 34.77
C ALA A 318 -8.81 28.58 35.21
N SER A 319 -9.73 27.64 35.11
CA SER A 319 -9.53 26.22 35.38
C SER A 319 -9.73 25.41 34.11
N PHE A 320 -8.80 24.51 33.84
CA PHE A 320 -8.83 23.62 32.69
C PHE A 320 -8.86 22.18 33.16
N THR A 321 -9.80 21.40 32.62
CA THR A 321 -9.96 19.98 32.91
C THR A 321 -9.74 19.17 31.65
N LEU A 322 -8.84 18.21 31.73
CA LEU A 322 -8.57 17.23 30.69
C LEU A 322 -9.25 15.91 31.03
N THR A 323 -9.78 15.26 30.00
CA THR A 323 -10.48 13.98 30.12
C THR A 323 -9.93 13.00 29.12
N ALA A 324 -9.46 11.85 29.61
CA ALA A 324 -8.96 10.72 28.83
C ALA A 324 -10.05 9.64 28.73
N ASN A 325 -10.35 9.21 27.50
CA ASN A 325 -11.31 8.13 27.24
C ASN A 325 -10.72 7.07 26.28
N PRO A 326 -10.65 5.78 26.67
CA PRO A 326 -11.00 5.25 27.99
C PRO A 326 -10.09 5.81 29.10
N ALA A 327 -10.51 5.71 30.36
CA ALA A 327 -9.63 6.06 31.47
C ALA A 327 -8.39 5.16 31.46
N PRO A 328 -7.18 5.71 31.64
CA PRO A 328 -5.95 4.93 31.57
C PRO A 328 -5.83 4.03 32.80
N SER A 329 -5.27 2.82 32.64
CA SER A 329 -4.99 1.92 33.77
C SER A 329 -3.77 2.35 34.60
N THR A 330 -2.84 3.07 33.97
CA THR A 330 -1.65 3.67 34.58
C THR A 330 -1.64 5.17 34.33
N PRO A 331 -1.37 6.01 35.35
CA PRO A 331 -1.26 7.45 35.14
C PRO A 331 -0.21 7.79 34.10
N PHE A 332 -0.47 8.82 33.30
CA PHE A 332 0.51 9.38 32.36
C PHE A 332 0.52 10.90 32.45
N THR A 333 1.55 11.51 31.87
CA THR A 333 1.68 12.97 31.77
C THR A 333 1.62 13.40 30.32
N LEU A 334 1.01 14.56 30.08
CA LEU A 334 0.95 15.17 28.76
C LEU A 334 1.31 16.65 28.83
N THR A 335 1.51 17.25 27.67
CA THR A 335 1.85 18.67 27.53
C THR A 335 0.64 19.47 27.06
N VAL A 336 0.38 20.60 27.73
CA VAL A 336 -0.60 21.61 27.33
C VAL A 336 0.13 22.93 27.14
N ASP A 337 -0.05 23.59 26.00
CA ASP A 337 0.47 24.94 25.80
C ASP A 337 -0.60 25.96 26.18
N VAL A 338 -0.20 26.93 27.00
CA VAL A 338 -1.05 28.03 27.46
C VAL A 338 -0.57 29.34 26.85
N THR A 339 -1.48 30.09 26.26
CA THR A 339 -1.23 31.42 25.71
C THR A 339 -2.27 32.41 26.21
N GLU A 340 -1.98 33.69 26.08
CA GLU A 340 -2.88 34.77 26.47
C GLU A 340 -2.99 35.85 25.39
N SER A 341 -4.03 36.67 25.50
CA SER A 341 -4.10 38.00 24.90
C SER A 341 -4.52 39.00 25.97
N GLY A 342 -3.89 40.17 26.02
CA GLY A 342 -4.24 41.25 26.95
C GLY A 342 -3.31 41.40 28.15
N ASP A 343 -2.25 40.59 28.29
CA ASP A 343 -1.25 40.65 29.39
C ASP A 343 -1.79 40.33 30.81
N PHE A 344 -2.94 39.67 30.87
CA PHE A 344 -3.62 39.35 32.13
C PHE A 344 -2.95 38.24 32.96
N ALA A 345 -2.24 37.30 32.35
CA ALA A 345 -1.77 36.10 33.05
C ALA A 345 -0.60 36.40 34.00
N ALA A 346 -0.67 35.86 35.22
CA ALA A 346 0.44 36.01 36.15
C ALA A 346 1.74 35.38 35.61
N ALA A 347 2.89 35.96 36.01
CA ALA A 347 4.19 35.52 35.55
C ALA A 347 4.39 33.99 35.70
N GLY A 348 4.72 33.33 34.59
CA GLY A 348 4.94 31.87 34.54
C GLY A 348 3.67 31.02 34.40
N GLN A 349 2.50 31.62 34.21
CA GLN A 349 1.25 30.88 33.97
C GLN A 349 1.03 30.50 32.50
N THR A 350 1.74 31.16 31.58
CA THR A 350 1.76 30.87 30.13
C THR A 350 2.96 30.02 29.73
N GLY A 351 2.92 29.49 28.50
CA GLY A 351 3.91 28.55 27.97
C GLY A 351 3.50 27.10 28.15
N SER A 352 4.48 26.21 28.02
CA SER A 352 4.26 24.76 28.04
C SER A 352 4.11 24.23 29.45
N ARG A 353 3.03 23.50 29.72
CA ARG A 353 2.69 22.96 31.04
C ARG A 353 2.51 21.46 30.97
N THR A 354 3.07 20.75 31.94
CA THR A 354 2.86 19.32 32.11
C THR A 354 1.65 19.07 33.00
N VAL A 355 0.71 18.24 32.54
CA VAL A 355 -0.47 17.83 33.32
C VAL A 355 -0.48 16.32 33.46
N SER A 356 -0.74 15.82 34.66
CA SER A 356 -0.91 14.38 34.91
C SER A 356 -2.38 13.98 34.79
N ILE A 357 -2.64 12.91 34.05
CA ILE A 357 -3.94 12.24 34.00
C ILE A 357 -3.89 11.03 34.94
N GLY A 358 -4.80 11.01 35.90
CA GLY A 358 -4.96 9.92 36.84
C GLY A 358 -5.65 8.69 36.23
N PRO A 359 -5.73 7.57 36.97
CA PRO A 359 -6.43 6.36 36.53
C PRO A 359 -7.96 6.54 36.41
N ASP A 360 -8.50 7.62 36.98
CA ASP A 360 -9.89 8.05 36.82
C ASP A 360 -10.13 8.74 35.45
N GLY A 361 -9.08 8.95 34.66
CA GLY A 361 -9.14 9.58 33.36
C GLY A 361 -9.22 11.10 33.42
N THR A 362 -8.94 11.72 34.57
CA THR A 362 -8.99 13.19 34.68
C THR A 362 -7.67 13.81 35.11
N GLY A 363 -7.45 15.04 34.68
CA GLY A 363 -6.38 15.90 35.16
C GLY A 363 -6.78 17.35 35.01
N SER A 364 -6.22 18.23 35.84
CA SER A 364 -6.60 19.65 35.82
C SER A 364 -5.42 20.54 36.13
N PHE A 365 -5.47 21.77 35.62
CA PHE A 365 -4.57 22.84 36.01
C PHE A 365 -5.31 24.19 36.00
N THR A 366 -4.71 25.20 36.61
CA THR A 366 -5.26 26.55 36.66
C THR A 366 -4.28 27.58 36.13
N VAL A 367 -4.82 28.68 35.58
CA VAL A 367 -4.10 29.87 35.14
C VAL A 367 -4.70 31.04 35.93
N THR A 368 -3.90 31.67 36.79
CA THR A 368 -4.31 32.86 37.54
C THR A 368 -3.99 34.11 36.74
N THR A 369 -4.89 35.09 36.74
CA THR A 369 -4.60 36.43 36.22
C THR A 369 -4.16 37.38 37.33
N VAL A 370 -3.45 38.44 36.98
CA VAL A 370 -3.14 39.57 37.87
C VAL A 370 -4.33 40.53 37.85
N ASP A 371 -4.52 41.29 38.92
CA ASP A 371 -5.39 42.47 39.01
C ASP A 371 -4.45 43.64 39.27
N ASP A 372 -4.28 44.52 38.29
CA ASP A 372 -3.42 45.68 38.40
C ASP A 372 -4.14 47.02 38.17
N SER A 373 -3.50 47.98 37.52
CA SER A 373 -4.10 49.30 37.26
C SER A 373 -3.84 49.81 35.84
N VAL A 374 -3.35 48.93 34.98
CA VAL A 374 -3.03 49.20 33.59
C VAL A 374 -4.24 48.81 32.77
N TYR A 375 -4.81 49.78 32.06
CA TYR A 375 -5.91 49.47 31.15
C TYR A 375 -5.52 48.46 30.09
N GLU A 376 -6.20 47.31 30.06
CA GLU A 376 -6.06 46.29 29.04
C GLU A 376 -7.40 46.03 28.33
N PRO A 377 -7.42 45.86 27.00
CA PRO A 377 -8.65 45.39 26.34
C PRO A 377 -8.96 43.96 26.76
N ASP A 378 -10.27 43.63 26.86
CA ASP A 378 -10.74 42.26 27.12
C ASP A 378 -9.95 41.20 26.35
N GLY A 379 -9.54 40.16 27.08
CA GLY A 379 -8.59 39.16 26.63
C GLY A 379 -9.10 37.74 26.76
N VAL A 380 -8.19 36.80 26.52
CA VAL A 380 -8.47 35.37 26.69
C VAL A 380 -7.23 34.63 27.21
N ILE A 381 -7.46 33.60 28.00
CA ILE A 381 -6.49 32.53 28.25
C ILE A 381 -6.87 31.34 27.38
N ASN A 382 -5.95 30.89 26.54
CA ASN A 382 -6.13 29.74 25.67
C ASN A 382 -5.23 28.57 26.10
N ALA A 383 -5.80 27.37 26.16
CA ALA A 383 -5.07 26.14 26.44
C ALA A 383 -5.21 25.14 25.28
N THR A 384 -4.12 24.50 24.88
CA THR A 384 -4.07 23.56 23.76
C THR A 384 -3.34 22.29 24.16
N VAL A 385 -3.99 21.13 24.03
CA VAL A 385 -3.38 19.82 24.25
C VAL A 385 -2.43 19.49 23.11
N GLN A 386 -1.19 19.17 23.43
CA GLN A 386 -0.17 18.80 22.46
C GLN A 386 -0.19 17.30 22.15
N VAL A 387 0.45 16.92 21.04
CA VAL A 387 0.66 15.50 20.71
C VAL A 387 1.72 14.88 21.62
N GLY A 388 1.58 13.58 21.94
CA GLY A 388 2.55 12.85 22.74
C GLY A 388 2.32 11.34 22.69
N ASP A 389 3.17 10.61 23.40
CA ASP A 389 3.15 9.14 23.43
C ASP A 389 2.14 8.61 24.46
N GLY A 390 1.52 7.47 24.15
CA GLY A 390 0.59 6.78 25.06
C GLY A 390 -0.83 7.35 25.13
N TYR A 391 -1.16 8.37 24.33
CA TYR A 391 -2.51 8.91 24.17
C TYR A 391 -2.69 9.49 22.76
N THR A 392 -3.93 9.81 22.40
CA THR A 392 -4.26 10.56 21.18
C THR A 392 -4.93 11.88 21.57
N VAL A 393 -4.74 12.91 20.74
CA VAL A 393 -5.42 14.21 20.95
C VAL A 393 -6.85 14.12 20.43
N GLY A 394 -7.82 14.32 21.31
CA GLY A 394 -9.25 14.29 21.01
C GLY A 394 -9.79 15.64 20.55
N VAL A 395 -11.10 15.72 20.38
CA VAL A 395 -11.83 16.95 20.03
C VAL A 395 -12.84 17.28 21.14
N PRO A 396 -12.82 18.49 21.72
CA PRO A 396 -11.91 19.60 21.43
C PRO A 396 -10.50 19.38 21.98
N SER A 397 -9.50 19.83 21.22
CA SER A 397 -8.07 19.82 21.59
C SER A 397 -7.58 21.15 22.15
N SER A 398 -8.41 22.20 22.06
CA SER A 398 -8.12 23.53 22.59
C SER A 398 -9.39 24.19 23.09
N VAL A 399 -9.26 25.06 24.09
CA VAL A 399 -10.34 25.82 24.69
C VAL A 399 -9.82 27.16 25.23
N SER A 400 -10.67 28.18 25.20
CA SER A 400 -10.35 29.51 25.72
C SER A 400 -11.31 29.90 26.85
N VAL A 401 -10.80 30.69 27.80
CA VAL A 401 -11.57 31.35 28.87
C VAL A 401 -11.39 32.86 28.69
N ALA A 402 -12.49 33.62 28.63
CA ALA A 402 -12.42 35.07 28.48
C ALA A 402 -12.01 35.76 29.79
N VAL A 403 -11.22 36.82 29.67
CA VAL A 403 -10.81 37.70 30.78
C VAL A 403 -11.33 39.10 30.48
N LEU A 404 -12.14 39.64 31.39
CA LEU A 404 -12.74 40.96 31.29
C LEU A 404 -11.94 41.95 32.11
N GLU A 405 -11.65 43.10 31.51
CA GLU A 405 -11.01 44.24 32.17
C GLU A 405 -11.87 44.77 33.32
N LEU A 406 -11.22 45.22 34.39
CA LEU A 406 -11.93 45.84 35.50
C LEU A 406 -12.40 47.28 35.19
N PRO A 407 -13.63 47.67 35.56
CA PRO A 407 -14.16 49.00 35.23
C PRO A 407 -13.40 50.19 35.84
N ASP A 408 -12.67 50.00 36.92
CA ASP A 408 -11.88 51.04 37.61
C ASP A 408 -10.58 51.40 36.88
N ASP A 409 -10.12 50.55 35.96
CA ASP A 409 -8.95 50.79 35.13
C ASP A 409 -9.31 51.41 33.77
N LEU A 410 -10.60 51.58 33.49
CA LEU A 410 -11.06 52.26 32.28
C LEU A 410 -10.55 53.71 32.19
N PRO A 411 -10.11 54.16 31.01
CA PRO A 411 -9.59 55.51 30.83
C PRO A 411 -10.69 56.58 31.01
N TYR A 412 -10.39 57.63 31.79
CA TYR A 412 -11.32 58.75 32.04
C TYR A 412 -10.65 60.13 31.89
N ILE A 413 -11.47 61.17 31.66
CA ILE A 413 -11.03 62.58 31.64
C ILE A 413 -11.54 63.30 32.88
N SER A 414 -10.64 63.97 33.60
CA SER A 414 -10.98 64.90 34.68
C SER A 414 -10.86 66.35 34.20
N ILE A 415 -11.77 67.22 34.66
CA ILE A 415 -11.77 68.66 34.36
C ILE A 415 -11.59 69.44 35.67
N LYS A 416 -10.57 70.30 35.75
CA LYS A 416 -10.29 71.13 36.93
C LYS A 416 -10.06 72.59 36.53
N ARG A 417 -10.72 73.54 37.20
CA ARG A 417 -10.45 74.98 37.01
C ARG A 417 -9.11 75.41 37.61
N VAL A 418 -8.39 76.30 36.93
CA VAL A 418 -7.11 76.88 37.35
C VAL A 418 -6.98 78.31 36.80
N PRO A 419 -6.93 79.41 37.59
CA PRO A 419 -7.01 79.50 39.05
C PRO A 419 -8.44 79.41 39.61
N TYR A 420 -8.58 79.38 40.95
CA TYR A 420 -9.88 79.41 41.62
C TYR A 420 -10.45 80.83 41.60
N GLY A 421 -11.41 81.06 40.70
CA GLY A 421 -12.01 82.37 40.51
C GLY A 421 -11.18 83.27 39.60
N ILE A 422 -11.87 84.16 38.92
CA ILE A 422 -11.32 85.20 38.06
C ILE A 422 -12.11 86.48 38.33
N ASN A 423 -11.51 87.63 38.04
CA ASN A 423 -12.26 88.89 37.99
C ASN A 423 -12.97 89.01 36.65
N GLU A 424 -13.98 89.89 36.60
CA GLU A 424 -14.62 90.34 35.34
C GLU A 424 -13.57 90.83 34.34
N GLY A 425 -13.81 90.57 33.06
CA GLY A 425 -12.80 90.73 31.99
C GLY A 425 -11.67 89.70 31.98
N GLY A 426 -11.59 88.81 32.97
CA GLY A 426 -10.59 87.75 33.08
C GLY A 426 -10.84 86.55 32.18
N THR A 427 -9.87 85.62 32.15
CA THR A 427 -9.99 84.34 31.42
C THR A 427 -10.01 83.17 32.38
N ALA A 428 -11.12 82.43 32.41
CA ALA A 428 -11.23 81.19 33.16
C ALA A 428 -10.52 80.08 32.37
N THR A 429 -9.63 79.35 33.03
CA THR A 429 -8.93 78.21 32.41
C THR A 429 -9.33 76.92 33.11
N PHE A 430 -9.62 75.89 32.33
CA PHE A 430 -9.94 74.54 32.79
C PHE A 430 -8.91 73.57 32.23
N ALA A 431 -8.17 72.93 33.11
CA ALA A 431 -7.25 71.86 32.76
C ALA A 431 -8.03 70.55 32.61
N LEU A 432 -7.86 69.90 31.47
CA LEU A 432 -8.31 68.53 31.22
C LEU A 432 -7.11 67.61 31.45
N THR A 433 -7.30 66.57 32.26
CA THR A 433 -6.28 65.54 32.51
C THR A 433 -6.88 64.17 32.27
N ALA A 434 -6.30 63.42 31.35
CA ALA A 434 -6.62 62.00 31.14
C ALA A 434 -5.97 61.15 32.24
N SER A 435 -6.64 60.08 32.67
CA SER A 435 -6.09 59.11 33.64
C SER A 435 -4.88 58.36 33.07
N TYR A 436 -4.87 58.12 31.76
CA TYR A 436 -3.75 57.56 31.00
C TYR A 436 -3.38 58.47 29.83
N ALA A 437 -2.10 58.47 29.44
CA ALA A 437 -1.60 59.21 28.29
C ALA A 437 -2.15 58.60 26.98
N PRO A 438 -2.92 59.34 26.17
CA PRO A 438 -3.48 58.81 24.92
C PRO A 438 -2.39 58.50 23.89
N ALA A 439 -2.52 57.38 23.16
CA ALA A 439 -1.60 57.03 22.07
C ALA A 439 -1.66 58.00 20.87
N ALA A 440 -2.79 58.69 20.71
CA ALA A 440 -2.99 59.79 19.77
C ALA A 440 -3.83 60.89 20.43
N PRO A 441 -3.70 62.16 20.03
CA PRO A 441 -4.51 63.23 20.61
C PRO A 441 -6.00 62.94 20.47
N ILE A 442 -6.75 63.10 21.57
CA ILE A 442 -8.20 62.86 21.61
C ILE A 442 -8.95 64.17 21.68
N THR A 443 -10.12 64.21 21.03
CA THR A 443 -11.02 65.38 21.07
C THR A 443 -12.11 65.15 22.11
N VAL A 444 -12.14 66.00 23.13
CA VAL A 444 -13.14 65.98 24.20
C VAL A 444 -14.18 67.06 23.93
N ASN A 445 -15.44 66.66 23.79
CA ASN A 445 -16.55 67.59 23.70
C ASN A 445 -16.92 68.08 25.10
N VAL A 446 -16.89 69.39 25.30
CA VAL A 446 -17.21 70.05 26.57
C VAL A 446 -18.32 71.07 26.32
N ASN A 447 -19.38 71.03 27.13
CA ASN A 447 -20.45 72.02 27.05
C ASN A 447 -20.21 73.11 28.10
N VAL A 448 -20.00 74.35 27.65
CA VAL A 448 -19.81 75.50 28.53
C VAL A 448 -21.15 76.17 28.77
N VAL A 449 -21.62 76.15 30.00
CA VAL A 449 -22.88 76.79 30.41
C VAL A 449 -22.61 77.83 31.48
N GLU A 450 -23.40 78.89 31.47
CA GLU A 450 -23.39 79.92 32.51
C GLU A 450 -24.57 79.68 33.44
N GLN A 451 -24.34 79.77 34.76
CA GLN A 451 -25.41 79.67 35.76
C GLN A 451 -25.23 80.71 36.87
N GLY A 452 -26.22 81.60 37.01
CA GLY A 452 -26.33 82.67 38.03
C GLY A 452 -25.50 83.92 37.69
N GLY A 453 -25.92 85.17 37.91
CA GLY A 453 -27.15 85.73 38.51
C GLY A 453 -27.60 87.02 37.80
N HIS A 454 -28.66 87.64 38.33
CA HIS A 454 -29.43 88.72 37.71
C HIS A 454 -28.57 89.81 37.03
N PHE A 455 -28.72 89.96 35.71
CA PHE A 455 -28.37 91.10 34.85
C PHE A 455 -27.11 91.07 33.94
N GLY A 456 -26.45 89.94 33.67
CA GLY A 456 -25.35 89.96 32.68
C GLY A 456 -24.97 88.61 32.04
N ASN A 457 -24.40 88.67 30.83
CA ASN A 457 -23.65 87.57 30.21
C ASN A 457 -22.22 87.63 30.77
N PHE A 458 -21.75 86.59 31.48
CA PHE A 458 -20.41 86.58 32.08
C PHE A 458 -19.33 86.20 31.07
N ALA A 459 -19.61 85.24 30.21
CA ALA A 459 -18.77 84.75 29.15
C ALA A 459 -18.92 85.63 27.91
N ALA A 460 -17.81 85.92 27.25
CA ALA A 460 -17.82 86.68 26.01
C ALA A 460 -18.63 85.97 24.91
N PRO A 461 -19.20 86.70 23.93
CA PRO A 461 -19.95 86.10 22.84
C PRO A 461 -19.17 84.95 22.16
N GLY A 462 -19.83 83.79 22.03
CA GLY A 462 -19.24 82.58 21.43
C GLY A 462 -18.40 81.71 22.38
N GLN A 463 -18.29 82.06 23.67
CA GLN A 463 -17.55 81.27 24.65
C GLN A 463 -18.40 80.19 25.37
N THR A 464 -19.71 80.21 25.19
CA THR A 464 -20.68 79.24 25.72
C THR A 464 -21.14 78.24 24.65
N GLY A 465 -21.78 77.15 25.08
CA GLY A 465 -22.25 76.06 24.24
C GLY A 465 -21.21 74.94 24.05
N SER A 466 -21.44 74.09 23.04
CA SER A 466 -20.58 72.97 22.73
C SER A 466 -19.22 73.43 22.20
N ARG A 467 -18.16 73.01 22.87
CA ARG A 467 -16.77 73.28 22.52
C ARG A 467 -15.99 71.98 22.47
N THR A 468 -14.84 72.02 21.81
CA THR A 468 -13.94 70.88 21.70
C THR A 468 -12.60 71.23 22.32
N VAL A 469 -12.03 70.31 23.10
CA VAL A 469 -10.68 70.41 23.65
C VAL A 469 -9.87 69.23 23.15
N THR A 470 -8.70 69.51 22.57
CA THR A 470 -7.74 68.45 22.28
C THR A 470 -6.95 68.14 23.54
N VAL A 471 -7.01 66.90 24.00
CA VAL A 471 -6.08 66.35 24.99
C VAL A 471 -4.94 65.71 24.22
N GLY A 472 -3.72 66.22 24.43
CA GLY A 472 -2.52 65.74 23.75
C GLY A 472 -2.11 64.34 24.21
N THR A 473 -1.09 63.79 23.56
CA THR A 473 -0.49 62.50 23.95
C THR A 473 0.23 62.56 25.30
N ASP A 474 0.44 63.75 25.86
CA ASP A 474 0.90 63.96 27.24
C ASP A 474 -0.24 63.83 28.28
N GLY A 475 -1.46 63.50 27.83
CA GLY A 475 -2.64 63.37 28.67
C GLY A 475 -3.20 64.71 29.15
N ARG A 476 -2.76 65.85 28.58
CA ARG A 476 -3.20 67.18 29.02
C ARG A 476 -3.90 67.95 27.91
N GLY A 477 -4.92 68.69 28.31
CA GLY A 477 -5.65 69.65 27.47
C GLY A 477 -6.02 70.89 28.28
N SER A 478 -6.33 71.98 27.58
CA SER A 478 -6.74 73.23 28.23
C SER A 478 -7.91 73.86 27.49
N LEU A 479 -8.93 74.25 28.24
CA LEU A 479 -10.05 75.05 27.77
C LEU A 479 -9.97 76.43 28.42
N THR A 480 -10.01 77.48 27.60
CA THR A 480 -10.12 78.87 28.09
C THR A 480 -11.48 79.45 27.74
N VAL A 481 -12.09 80.15 28.69
CA VAL A 481 -13.36 80.87 28.56
C VAL A 481 -13.09 82.32 28.96
N THR A 482 -13.12 83.23 27.99
CA THR A 482 -12.96 84.67 28.26
C THR A 482 -14.26 85.24 28.81
N THR A 483 -14.17 86.09 29.82
CA THR A 483 -15.33 86.77 30.41
C THR A 483 -15.44 88.21 29.92
N VAL A 484 -16.63 88.78 30.02
CA VAL A 484 -16.88 90.20 29.72
C VAL A 484 -16.49 91.04 30.93
N ASP A 485 -15.91 92.20 30.68
CA ASP A 485 -15.77 93.28 31.66
C ASP A 485 -16.93 94.25 31.45
N ASP A 486 -17.84 94.38 32.41
CA ASP A 486 -18.98 95.30 32.36
C ASP A 486 -18.77 96.55 33.23
N SER A 487 -17.52 96.83 33.62
CA SER A 487 -17.14 98.00 34.42
C SER A 487 -17.13 99.35 33.65
N THR A 488 -17.63 99.40 32.42
CA THR A 488 -17.78 100.64 31.61
C THR A 488 -19.17 100.90 31.10
#